data_AF-A0A1Y2EGI8-F1
#
_entry.id   AF-A0A1Y2EGI8-F1
#
_cell.length_a   1.000
_cell.length_b   1.000
_cell.length_c   1.000
_cell.angle_alpha   90.00
_cell.angle_beta   90.00
_cell.angle_gamma   90.00
#
_symmetry.space_group_name_H-M   'P 1'
#
loop_
_entity.id
_entity.type
_entity.pdbx_description
1 polymer ?
#
loop_
_entity_poly.entity_id
_entity_poly.type
_entity_poly.pdbx_seq_one_letter_code
_entity_poly.pdbx_strand_id
1 'polypeptide(L)'
;MIKPLPKGCLLTALADCCHSGTVLDLPYTYKCNGEIENVRDIDENNEEIDKEYLTNEIYKKNKMVQEIVSRNSSQPKLALSLEERISIDNYAKKVKSSEADVIQFSSCRDNEISADERANGNTYGALCNAFISTLTSVILEEKTISYIDILVEIRKIIKKKYGQTPQISTCRPMIINNNNNNNNNKRI
;
A
#
# COMPACT_ATOMS: atom_id res chain seq x y z
N MET A 1 -18.58 -2.24 0.53
CA MET A 1 -18.19 -3.27 1.53
C MET A 1 -17.95 -2.71 2.94
N ILE A 2 -17.46 -1.48 3.10
CA ILE A 2 -17.09 -0.95 4.44
C ILE A 2 -18.21 -0.26 5.20
N LYS A 3 -19.09 0.49 4.53
CA LYS A 3 -20.20 1.24 5.18
C LYS A 3 -21.11 0.38 6.09
N PRO A 4 -21.39 -0.89 5.81
CA PRO A 4 -22.22 -1.72 6.68
C PRO A 4 -21.50 -2.26 7.93
N LEU A 5 -20.17 -2.11 8.05
CA LEU A 5 -19.43 -2.69 9.17
C LEU A 5 -19.77 -1.96 10.47
N PRO A 6 -20.10 -2.69 11.55
CA PRO A 6 -20.34 -2.08 12.86
C PRO A 6 -19.10 -1.37 13.40
N LYS A 7 -19.33 -0.39 14.27
CA LYS A 7 -18.28 0.28 15.03
C LYS A 7 -17.39 -0.73 15.75
N GLY A 8 -16.07 -0.56 15.62
CA GLY A 8 -15.06 -1.41 16.26
C GLY A 8 -14.84 -2.78 15.62
N CYS A 9 -15.54 -3.12 14.53
CA CYS A 9 -15.26 -4.33 13.77
C CYS A 9 -13.89 -4.21 13.07
N LEU A 10 -13.01 -5.20 13.26
CA LEU A 10 -11.72 -5.29 12.58
C LEU A 10 -11.86 -6.05 11.26
N LEU A 11 -11.46 -5.40 10.17
CA LEU A 11 -11.30 -6.02 8.86
C LEU A 11 -9.87 -5.78 8.37
N THR A 12 -9.10 -6.85 8.23
CA THR A 12 -7.80 -6.82 7.55
C THR A 12 -7.98 -7.44 6.17
N ALA A 13 -7.73 -6.65 5.13
CA ALA A 13 -7.84 -7.04 3.75
C ALA A 13 -6.47 -7.09 3.08
N LEU A 14 -6.31 -8.04 2.17
CA LEU A 14 -5.13 -8.20 1.34
C LEU A 14 -5.58 -8.14 -0.12
N ALA A 15 -5.10 -7.16 -0.86
CA ALA A 15 -5.50 -6.92 -2.25
C ALA A 15 -4.28 -7.03 -3.16
N ASP A 16 -4.22 -8.11 -3.93
CA ASP A 16 -3.14 -8.36 -4.89
C ASP A 16 -3.63 -8.17 -6.33
N CYS A 17 -3.76 -6.91 -6.76
CA CYS A 17 -4.15 -6.58 -8.13
C CYS A 17 -3.51 -5.28 -8.64
N CYS A 18 -3.27 -5.20 -9.95
CA CYS A 18 -2.86 -3.97 -10.63
C CYS A 18 -3.93 -2.89 -10.42
N HIS A 19 -3.58 -1.70 -9.92
CA HIS A 19 -4.50 -0.61 -9.57
C HIS A 19 -5.38 -0.83 -8.31
N SER A 20 -4.89 -1.60 -7.35
CA SER A 20 -5.67 -1.95 -6.14
C SER A 20 -5.75 -0.87 -5.05
N GLY A 21 -5.09 0.28 -5.23
CA GLY A 21 -5.06 1.36 -4.23
C GLY A 21 -6.46 1.79 -3.77
N THR A 22 -7.47 1.58 -4.63
CA THR A 22 -8.86 1.97 -4.42
C THR A 22 -9.83 0.79 -4.21
N VAL A 23 -9.38 -0.46 -4.08
CA VAL A 23 -10.28 -1.64 -3.98
C VAL A 23 -11.32 -1.50 -2.86
N LEU A 24 -10.89 -0.94 -1.73
CA LEU A 24 -11.77 -0.62 -0.61
C LEU A 24 -12.06 0.87 -0.46
N ASP A 25 -11.61 1.71 -1.39
CA ASP A 25 -11.84 3.17 -1.34
C ASP A 25 -11.39 3.79 0.00
N LEU A 26 -10.29 3.31 0.56
CA LEU A 26 -9.78 3.76 1.85
C LEU A 26 -9.06 5.11 1.71
N PRO A 27 -9.42 6.14 2.51
CA PRO A 27 -8.92 7.49 2.30
C PRO A 27 -7.60 7.82 3.02
N TYR A 28 -7.06 6.92 3.84
CA TYR A 28 -5.78 7.12 4.52
C TYR A 28 -4.77 6.07 4.02
N THR A 29 -3.62 6.51 3.54
CA THR A 29 -2.50 5.65 3.13
C THR A 29 -1.28 5.99 3.95
N TYR A 30 -0.43 5.01 4.27
CA TYR A 30 0.73 5.23 5.12
C TYR A 30 2.06 4.90 4.43
N LYS A 31 3.08 5.65 4.84
CA LYS A 31 4.49 5.41 4.55
C LYS A 31 5.03 4.28 5.45
N CYS A 32 6.21 3.75 5.12
CA CYS A 32 6.90 2.74 5.94
C CYS A 32 7.39 3.23 7.29
N ASN A 33 7.42 4.54 7.53
CA ASN A 33 7.70 5.11 8.85
C ASN A 33 6.42 5.22 9.72
N GLY A 34 5.25 4.84 9.16
CA GLY A 34 3.97 4.92 9.85
C GLY A 34 3.27 6.27 9.81
N GLU A 35 3.81 7.23 9.07
CA GLU A 35 3.15 8.50 8.83
C GLU A 35 2.09 8.36 7.73
N ILE A 36 1.00 9.11 7.87
CA ILE A 36 -0.03 9.21 6.84
C ILE A 36 0.55 10.02 5.67
N GLU A 37 0.44 9.50 4.45
CA GLU A 37 0.82 10.21 3.23
C GLU A 37 -0.10 11.44 3.04
N ASN A 38 0.50 12.61 2.87
CA ASN A 38 -0.20 13.85 2.54
C ASN A 38 0.01 14.20 1.08
N VAL A 39 -1.00 14.79 0.45
CA VAL A 39 -0.94 15.25 -0.95
C VAL A 39 0.24 16.19 -1.18
N ARG A 40 0.57 17.06 -0.22
CA ARG A 40 1.72 17.97 -0.28
C ARG A 40 3.04 17.21 -0.41
N ASP A 41 3.22 16.19 0.43
CA ASP A 41 4.42 15.36 0.45
C ASP A 41 4.60 14.57 -0.85
N ILE A 42 3.51 14.23 -1.55
CA ILE A 42 3.58 13.47 -2.81
C ILE A 42 4.09 14.35 -3.96
N ASP A 43 3.65 15.61 -4.01
CA ASP A 43 4.08 16.56 -5.03
C ASP A 43 5.51 17.09 -4.76
N GLU A 44 5.91 17.22 -3.48
CA GLU A 44 7.25 17.67 -3.07
C GLU A 44 8.30 16.54 -3.09
N ASN A 45 7.95 15.34 -2.59
CA ASN A 45 8.87 14.19 -2.51
C ASN A 45 8.79 13.28 -3.75
N ASN A 46 9.05 13.80 -4.94
CA ASN A 46 9.61 12.97 -6.02
C ASN A 46 11.04 12.43 -5.65
N GLU A 47 11.32 12.24 -4.36
CA GLU A 47 12.63 12.02 -3.78
C GLU A 47 12.99 10.54 -3.67
N GLU A 48 14.22 10.28 -4.13
CA GLU A 48 15.06 9.12 -3.86
C GLU A 48 14.39 7.75 -3.90
N ILE A 49 13.92 7.40 -5.10
CA ILE A 49 13.94 5.99 -5.48
C ILE A 49 15.41 5.56 -5.47
N ASP A 50 15.74 4.59 -4.61
CA ASP A 50 17.06 3.99 -4.47
C ASP A 50 17.74 3.82 -5.85
N LYS A 51 18.94 4.38 -6.02
CA LYS A 51 19.63 4.38 -7.33
C LYS A 51 19.89 2.97 -7.83
N GLU A 52 20.11 2.01 -6.93
CA GLU A 52 20.25 0.58 -7.26
C GLU A 52 18.94 -0.02 -7.77
N TYR A 53 17.80 0.48 -7.30
CA TYR A 53 16.48 0.05 -7.76
C TYR A 53 16.11 0.67 -9.11
N LEU A 54 16.41 1.96 -9.32
CA LEU A 54 16.21 2.65 -10.60
C LEU A 54 16.98 1.99 -11.75
N THR A 55 18.12 1.36 -11.45
CA THR A 55 18.95 0.67 -12.45
C THR A 55 18.49 -0.75 -12.74
N ASN A 56 17.59 -1.34 -11.93
CA ASN A 56 17.07 -2.69 -12.15
C ASN A 56 16.25 -2.74 -13.45
N GLU A 57 16.55 -3.72 -14.31
CA GLU A 57 15.91 -3.96 -15.60
C GLU A 57 14.39 -4.13 -15.49
N ILE A 58 13.90 -4.70 -14.39
CA ILE A 58 12.45 -4.84 -14.11
C ILE A 58 11.79 -3.47 -14.00
N TYR A 59 12.39 -2.55 -13.22
CA TYR A 59 11.85 -1.21 -13.04
C TYR A 59 11.85 -0.43 -14.36
N LYS A 60 12.94 -0.48 -15.13
CA LYS A 60 13.02 0.18 -16.45
C LYS A 60 11.95 -0.34 -17.42
N LYS A 61 11.75 -1.66 -17.47
CA LYS A 61 10.72 -2.28 -18.31
C LYS A 61 9.32 -1.86 -17.89
N ASN A 62 9.01 -1.88 -16.60
CA ASN A 62 7.72 -1.43 -16.07
C ASN A 62 7.47 0.04 -16.38
N LYS A 63 8.47 0.91 -16.17
CA LYS A 63 8.38 2.34 -16.49
C LYS A 63 8.12 2.59 -17.97
N MET A 64 8.81 1.86 -18.86
CA MET A 64 8.61 1.97 -20.31
C MET A 64 7.20 1.56 -20.73
N VAL A 65 6.67 0.45 -20.19
CA VAL A 65 5.29 0.02 -20.46
C VAL A 65 4.29 1.08 -20.01
N GLN A 66 4.49 1.68 -18.83
CA GLN A 66 3.64 2.75 -18.32
C GLN A 66 3.65 3.99 -19.21
N GLU A 67 4.82 4.43 -19.67
CA GLU A 67 4.94 5.55 -20.60
C GLU A 67 4.24 5.30 -21.94
N ILE A 68 4.20 4.05 -22.41
CA ILE A 68 3.48 3.68 -23.64
C ILE A 68 1.97 3.67 -23.40
N VAL A 69 1.50 3.07 -22.30
CA VAL A 69 0.08 3.03 -21.94
C VAL A 69 -0.49 4.44 -21.77
N SER A 70 0.22 5.30 -21.06
CA SER A 70 -0.20 6.69 -20.82
C SER A 70 -0.19 7.57 -22.08
N ARG A 71 0.63 7.24 -23.10
CA ARG A 71 0.57 7.89 -24.43
C ARG A 71 -0.62 7.42 -25.27
N ASN A 72 -1.10 6.19 -25.04
CA ASN A 72 -2.19 5.58 -25.82
C ASN A 72 -3.58 5.78 -25.19
N SER A 73 -3.67 6.16 -23.92
CA SER A 73 -4.95 6.53 -23.29
C SER A 73 -5.41 7.91 -23.77
N SER A 74 -6.47 7.96 -24.57
CA SER A 74 -7.01 9.19 -25.21
C SER A 74 -7.66 10.20 -24.26
N GLN A 75 -7.46 10.09 -22.94
CA GLN A 75 -7.99 11.03 -21.96
C GLN A 75 -6.89 12.02 -21.55
N PRO A 76 -7.09 13.34 -21.71
CA PRO A 76 -6.18 14.32 -21.14
C PRO A 76 -6.13 14.14 -19.62
N LYS A 77 -4.93 14.04 -19.04
CA LYS A 77 -4.76 14.08 -17.59
C LYS A 77 -5.30 15.43 -17.11
N LEU A 78 -6.35 15.41 -16.29
CA LEU A 78 -6.90 16.61 -15.66
C LEU A 78 -5.82 17.20 -14.74
N ALA A 79 -5.23 18.33 -15.15
CA ALA A 79 -4.20 19.02 -14.40
C ALA A 79 -4.85 19.91 -13.34
N LEU A 80 -5.15 19.33 -12.17
CA LEU A 80 -5.62 20.06 -11.00
C LEU A 80 -4.49 20.86 -10.35
N SER A 81 -4.81 21.98 -9.71
CA SER A 81 -3.91 22.68 -8.80
C SER A 81 -3.70 21.89 -7.49
N LEU A 82 -2.64 22.20 -6.75
CA LEU A 82 -2.37 21.58 -5.45
C LEU A 82 -3.53 21.81 -4.46
N GLU A 83 -4.10 23.01 -4.43
CA GLU A 83 -5.24 23.33 -3.55
C GLU A 83 -6.49 22.52 -3.91
N GLU A 84 -6.78 22.33 -5.19
CA GLU A 84 -7.87 21.46 -5.63
C GLU A 84 -7.63 20.01 -5.19
N ARG A 85 -6.42 19.48 -5.37
CA ARG A 85 -6.06 18.13 -4.91
C ARG A 85 -6.24 17.96 -3.40
N ILE A 86 -5.77 18.93 -2.61
CA ILE A 86 -5.94 18.94 -1.14
C ILE A 86 -7.43 18.98 -0.76
N SER A 87 -8.23 19.80 -1.43
CA SER A 87 -9.67 19.90 -1.16
C SER A 87 -10.41 18.59 -1.45
N ILE A 88 -10.05 17.91 -2.55
CA ILE A 88 -10.61 16.62 -2.94
C ILE A 88 -10.22 15.52 -1.94
N ASP A 89 -8.95 15.48 -1.53
CA ASP A 89 -8.46 14.54 -0.52
C ASP A 89 -9.18 14.71 0.83
N ASN A 90 -9.32 15.95 1.30
CA ASN A 90 -10.08 16.26 2.53
C ASN A 90 -11.55 15.83 2.41
N TYR A 91 -12.17 16.07 1.26
CA TYR A 91 -13.54 15.63 1.00
C TYR A 91 -13.64 14.10 1.02
N ALA A 92 -12.73 13.39 0.34
CA ALA A 92 -12.66 11.94 0.31
C ALA A 92 -12.51 11.35 1.72
N LYS A 93 -11.59 11.88 2.53
CA LYS A 93 -11.42 11.53 3.95
C LYS A 93 -12.72 11.70 4.75
N LYS A 94 -13.48 12.76 4.50
CA LYS A 94 -14.77 12.97 5.19
C LYS A 94 -15.85 11.96 4.78
N VAL A 95 -15.98 11.65 3.49
CA VAL A 95 -17.12 10.85 2.98
C VAL A 95 -16.85 9.34 2.91
N LYS A 96 -15.58 8.94 2.86
CA LYS A 96 -15.16 7.52 2.77
C LYS A 96 -14.73 6.93 4.11
N SER A 97 -14.64 7.73 5.17
CA SER A 97 -14.31 7.23 6.51
C SER A 97 -15.42 6.35 7.11
N SER A 98 -15.02 5.47 8.03
CA SER A 98 -15.92 4.59 8.77
C SER A 98 -15.50 4.46 10.24
N GLU A 99 -16.47 4.16 11.13
CA GLU A 99 -16.22 3.87 12.55
C GLU A 99 -15.69 2.45 12.80
N ALA A 100 -15.67 1.61 11.75
CA ALA A 100 -15.01 0.32 11.77
C ALA A 100 -13.47 0.49 11.75
N ASP A 101 -12.78 -0.62 11.93
CA ASP A 101 -11.32 -0.71 11.89
C ASP A 101 -10.89 -1.50 10.67
N VAL A 102 -10.77 -0.81 9.55
CA VAL A 102 -10.42 -1.44 8.27
C VAL A 102 -8.98 -1.11 7.91
N ILE A 103 -8.21 -2.15 7.62
CA ILE A 103 -6.82 -2.09 7.20
C ILE A 103 -6.70 -2.88 5.91
N GLN A 104 -6.11 -2.28 4.87
CA GLN A 104 -5.84 -2.93 3.60
C GLN A 104 -4.35 -2.91 3.32
N PHE A 105 -3.79 -4.07 2.97
CA PHE A 105 -2.50 -4.17 2.30
C PHE A 105 -2.74 -4.28 0.79
N SER A 106 -2.07 -3.45 -0.01
CA SER A 106 -2.15 -3.45 -1.48
C SER A 106 -0.77 -3.61 -2.11
N SER A 107 -0.69 -4.25 -3.27
CA SER A 107 0.60 -4.66 -3.83
C SER A 107 1.35 -3.55 -4.59
N CYS A 108 0.66 -2.48 -5.04
CA CYS A 108 1.25 -1.47 -5.91
C CYS A 108 0.85 -0.03 -5.52
N ARG A 109 1.76 0.93 -5.77
CA ARG A 109 1.37 2.31 -6.11
C ARG A 109 0.76 2.30 -7.51
N ASP A 110 -0.18 3.20 -7.81
CA ASP A 110 -1.00 3.20 -9.04
C ASP A 110 -0.25 3.15 -10.39
N ASN A 111 1.09 3.27 -10.38
CA ASN A 111 1.97 3.25 -11.54
C ASN A 111 2.84 1.97 -11.68
N GLU A 112 2.58 0.91 -10.91
CA GLU A 112 3.33 -0.37 -10.96
C GLU A 112 2.44 -1.53 -11.45
N ILE A 113 3.05 -2.54 -12.10
CA ILE A 113 2.36 -3.75 -12.58
C ILE A 113 2.44 -4.81 -11.47
N SER A 114 1.30 -5.39 -11.07
CA SER A 114 1.28 -6.48 -10.10
C SER A 114 1.91 -7.74 -10.66
N ALA A 115 2.71 -8.44 -9.84
CA ALA A 115 3.40 -9.65 -10.24
C ALA A 115 2.82 -10.89 -9.56
N ASP A 116 2.70 -11.98 -10.33
CA ASP A 116 2.41 -13.31 -9.81
C ASP A 116 3.71 -14.07 -9.54
N GLU A 117 3.79 -14.75 -8.40
CA GLU A 117 4.81 -15.71 -8.06
C GLU A 117 4.43 -17.11 -8.57
N ARG A 118 5.37 -17.80 -9.23
CA ARG A 118 5.21 -19.18 -9.70
C ARG A 118 6.08 -20.13 -8.90
N ALA A 119 5.47 -21.09 -8.21
CA ALA A 119 6.18 -22.14 -7.47
C ALA A 119 5.45 -23.48 -7.61
N ASN A 120 6.20 -24.55 -7.90
CA ASN A 120 5.69 -25.93 -8.00
C ASN A 120 4.46 -26.10 -8.91
N GLY A 121 4.41 -25.36 -10.03
CA GLY A 121 3.28 -25.41 -10.97
C GLY A 121 2.07 -24.56 -10.58
N ASN A 122 2.07 -23.92 -9.41
CA ASN A 122 1.02 -23.02 -8.95
C ASN A 122 1.43 -21.55 -9.08
N THR A 123 0.44 -20.68 -9.26
CA THR A 123 0.59 -19.21 -9.27
C THR A 123 -0.03 -18.62 -8.01
N TYR A 124 0.71 -17.76 -7.31
CA TYR A 124 0.26 -17.03 -6.13
C TYR A 124 0.54 -15.54 -6.32
N GLY A 125 -0.28 -14.67 -5.74
CA GLY A 125 0.03 -13.25 -5.73
C GLY A 125 1.30 -12.95 -4.91
N ALA A 126 2.19 -12.09 -5.42
CA ALA A 126 3.45 -11.73 -4.75
C ALA A 126 3.22 -11.14 -3.35
N LEU A 127 2.18 -10.33 -3.17
CA LEU A 127 1.82 -9.75 -1.86
C LEU A 127 1.35 -10.83 -0.90
N CYS A 128 0.47 -11.71 -1.36
CA CYS A 128 -0.02 -12.84 -0.57
C CYS A 128 1.10 -13.75 -0.11
N ASN A 129 1.99 -14.12 -1.02
CA ASN A 129 3.09 -15.01 -0.69
C ASN A 129 4.06 -14.38 0.32
N ALA A 130 4.43 -13.11 0.13
CA ALA A 130 5.29 -12.40 1.07
C ALA A 130 4.62 -12.22 2.44
N PHE A 131 3.33 -11.85 2.48
CA PHE A 131 2.57 -11.66 3.71
C PHE A 131 2.53 -12.95 4.55
N ILE A 132 2.20 -14.07 3.93
CA ILE A 132 2.19 -15.39 4.59
C ILE A 132 3.59 -15.75 5.08
N SER A 133 4.62 -15.53 4.26
CA SER A 133 6.01 -15.83 4.62
C SER A 133 6.44 -15.03 5.87
N THR A 134 6.17 -13.73 5.89
CA THR A 134 6.47 -12.85 7.04
C THR A 134 5.75 -13.30 8.30
N LEU A 135 4.43 -13.54 8.24
CA LEU A 135 3.67 -13.99 9.41
C LEU A 135 4.15 -15.35 9.92
N THR A 136 4.45 -16.29 9.02
CA THR A 136 4.95 -17.62 9.38
C THR A 136 6.26 -17.49 10.16
N SER A 137 7.21 -16.69 9.70
CA SER A 137 8.48 -16.45 10.41
C SER A 137 8.24 -15.83 11.79
N VAL A 138 7.36 -14.83 11.91
CA VAL A 138 7.04 -14.18 13.20
C VAL A 138 6.44 -15.17 14.19
N ILE A 139 5.51 -16.01 13.75
CA ILE A 139 4.86 -17.02 14.59
C ILE A 139 5.87 -18.08 15.05
N LEU A 140 6.71 -18.58 14.15
CA LEU A 140 7.73 -19.58 14.48
C LEU A 140 8.78 -19.06 15.47
N GLU A 141 9.03 -17.75 15.46
CA GLU A 141 9.95 -17.10 16.40
C GLU A 141 9.28 -16.60 17.69
N GLU A 142 7.98 -16.88 17.88
CA GLU A 142 7.16 -16.43 19.03
C GLU A 142 7.21 -14.91 19.26
N LYS A 143 7.29 -14.13 18.18
CA LYS A 143 7.37 -12.66 18.22
C LYS A 143 6.00 -12.02 17.99
N THR A 144 5.88 -10.76 18.41
CA THR A 144 4.78 -9.89 17.99
C THR A 144 5.29 -8.88 16.99
N ILE A 145 4.46 -8.50 16.02
CA ILE A 145 4.84 -7.58 14.95
C ILE A 145 3.75 -6.52 14.74
N SER A 146 4.14 -5.29 14.43
CA SER A 146 3.18 -4.23 14.09
C SER A 146 2.80 -4.28 12.61
N TYR A 147 1.69 -3.63 12.24
CA TYR A 147 1.25 -3.54 10.84
C TYR A 147 2.31 -2.88 9.94
N ILE A 148 3.01 -1.86 10.45
CA ILE A 148 4.09 -1.21 9.72
C ILE A 148 5.32 -2.11 9.58
N ASP A 149 5.67 -2.85 10.62
CA ASP A 149 6.79 -3.78 10.53
C ASP A 149 6.50 -4.91 9.53
N ILE A 150 5.26 -5.42 9.48
CA ILE A 150 4.81 -6.34 8.44
C ILE A 150 5.02 -5.71 7.05
N LEU A 151 4.58 -4.46 6.86
CA LEU A 151 4.75 -3.75 5.58
C LEU A 151 6.23 -3.63 5.19
N VAL A 152 7.10 -3.31 6.15
CA VAL A 152 8.55 -3.18 5.94
C VAL A 152 9.15 -4.52 5.51
N GLU A 153 8.84 -5.62 6.20
CA GLU A 153 9.34 -6.95 5.84
C GLU A 153 8.84 -7.41 4.47
N ILE A 154 7.55 -7.20 4.18
CA ILE A 154 6.97 -7.50 2.87
C ILE A 154 7.67 -6.70 1.76
N ARG A 155 7.92 -5.40 1.98
CA ARG A 155 8.64 -4.57 1.01
C ARG A 155 10.05 -5.08 0.75
N LYS A 156 10.78 -5.60 1.75
CA LYS A 156 12.12 -6.19 1.55
C LYS A 156 12.08 -7.36 0.57
N ILE A 157 11.05 -8.20 0.65
CA ILE A 157 10.86 -9.36 -0.23
C ILE A 157 10.45 -8.92 -1.64
N ILE A 158 9.39 -8.11 -1.72
CA ILE A 158 8.71 -7.80 -2.98
C ILE A 158 9.45 -6.76 -3.80
N LYS A 159 9.99 -5.71 -3.18
CA LYS A 159 10.66 -4.63 -3.90
C LYS A 159 11.85 -5.15 -4.70
N LYS A 160 12.65 -6.04 -4.09
CA LYS A 160 13.82 -6.65 -4.75
C LYS A 160 13.43 -7.60 -5.89
N LYS A 161 12.38 -8.41 -5.70
CA LYS A 161 12.03 -9.50 -6.60
C LYS A 161 11.10 -9.09 -7.75
N TYR A 162 10.18 -8.17 -7.48
CA TYR A 162 9.08 -7.83 -8.39
C TYR A 162 9.03 -6.35 -8.77
N GLY A 163 9.77 -5.49 -8.06
CA GLY A 163 9.70 -4.06 -8.32
C GLY A 163 8.35 -3.44 -8.00
N GLN A 164 7.65 -4.00 -6.99
CA GLN A 164 6.41 -3.42 -6.48
C GLN A 164 6.66 -2.77 -5.12
N THR A 165 5.86 -1.75 -4.82
CA THR A 165 5.90 -0.98 -3.59
C THR A 165 4.59 -1.18 -2.82
N PRO A 166 4.46 -2.28 -2.06
CA PRO A 166 3.31 -2.53 -1.21
C PRO A 166 2.92 -1.33 -0.35
N GLN A 167 1.64 -1.10 -0.13
CA GLN A 167 1.12 0.00 0.68
C GLN A 167 0.12 -0.53 1.72
N ILE A 168 -0.08 0.27 2.77
CA ILE A 168 -1.15 0.05 3.74
C ILE A 168 -2.10 1.24 3.72
N SER A 169 -3.40 0.96 3.70
CA SER A 169 -4.45 1.98 3.75
C SER A 169 -5.51 1.66 4.80
N THR A 170 -6.15 2.66 5.38
CA THR A 170 -7.16 2.51 6.43
C THR A 170 -8.39 3.40 6.22
N CYS A 171 -9.50 3.05 6.86
CA CYS A 171 -10.75 3.83 6.79
C CYS A 171 -10.78 5.03 7.75
N ARG A 172 -9.81 5.13 8.66
CA ARG A 172 -9.65 6.21 9.64
C ARG A 172 -8.19 6.27 10.09
N PRO A 173 -7.72 7.37 10.70
CA PRO A 173 -6.41 7.40 11.31
C PRO A 173 -6.31 6.34 12.41
N MET A 174 -5.35 5.43 12.25
CA MET A 174 -5.03 4.34 13.16
C MET A 174 -3.56 4.40 13.58
N ILE A 175 -3.29 3.97 14.82
CA ILE A 175 -1.94 3.73 15.31
C ILE A 175 -1.51 2.36 14.79
N ILE A 176 -0.58 2.35 13.83
CA ILE A 176 -0.12 1.14 13.14
C ILE A 176 1.35 0.79 13.44
N ASN A 177 1.99 1.59 14.29
CA ASN A 177 3.39 1.40 14.72
C ASN A 177 3.45 0.76 16.11
N ASN A 178 4.57 0.10 16.39
CA ASN A 178 4.97 -0.23 17.76
C ASN A 178 5.64 0.99 18.41
N ASN A 179 4.87 1.94 18.91
CA ASN A 179 5.41 2.83 19.94
C ASN A 179 5.43 2.02 21.25
N ASN A 180 6.63 1.76 21.77
CA ASN A 180 6.93 1.01 22.99
C ASN A 180 6.33 1.60 24.30
N ASN A 181 5.32 2.48 24.23
CA ASN A 181 4.86 3.25 25.38
C ASN A 181 3.35 3.25 25.65
N ASN A 182 2.49 2.48 24.98
CA ASN A 182 1.08 2.36 25.42
C ASN A 182 0.43 1.03 25.03
N ASN A 183 -0.24 0.40 26.00
CA ASN A 183 -0.90 -0.91 25.95
C ASN A 183 -2.13 -1.01 25.02
N ASN A 184 -2.28 -0.11 24.04
CA ASN A 184 -3.43 -0.07 23.13
C ASN A 184 -3.07 -0.31 21.64
N ASN A 185 -1.87 -0.81 21.35
CA ASN A 185 -1.47 -1.12 19.98
C ASN A 185 -2.28 -2.31 19.45
N LYS A 186 -2.87 -2.16 18.26
CA LYS A 186 -3.47 -3.28 17.55
C LYS A 186 -2.37 -4.15 16.97
N ARG A 187 -2.08 -5.24 17.68
CA ARG A 187 -1.16 -6.29 17.26
C ARG A 187 -1.91 -7.33 16.42
N ILE A 188 -1.19 -7.96 15.50
CA ILE A 188 -1.61 -9.22 14.88
C ILE A 188 -0.93 -10.35 15.63
#